data_AF-A0A656K0T5-F1
#
_entry.id   AF-A0A656K0T5-F1
#
_cell.length_a   1.000
_cell.length_b   1.000
_cell.length_c   1.000
_cell.angle_alpha   90.00
_cell.angle_beta   90.00
_cell.angle_gamma   90.00
#
_symmetry.space_group_name_H-M   'P 1'
#
loop_
_entity.id
_entity.type
_entity.pdbx_description
1 polymer ?
#
loop_
_entity_poly.entity_id
_entity_poly.type
_entity_poly.pdbx_seq_one_letter_code
_entity_poly.pdbx_strand_id
1 'polypeptide(L)'
;TDAAHQRVEAIVAHEYFHNWSGNRVTCRDWFQLSLKEGFTVYRDAGFSADMNSATVKRIQDVAYLRTHQFAEDAGPMAHAVRPDSFIEISNFYTLTVYEKGSEVVGMLHTLLGAQGFRKGSDLYFERHDGQAVTCDDFIKAMEDANGVDLTQFKRWYSQAGTPRLAVSESYDAAAKTYRLTFRQSCPTTPGQPGDQKQPFVIPVELGLLDSKGGEIALRLANEAAA
;
A
#
# COMPACT_ATOMS: atom_id res chain seq x y z
N THR A 1 -16.83 17.54 19.24
CA THR A 1 -16.08 16.41 19.85
C THR A 1 -14.71 16.34 19.21
N ASP A 2 -13.75 15.68 19.86
CA ASP A 2 -12.38 15.56 19.35
C ASP A 2 -12.35 14.87 17.97
N ALA A 3 -13.19 13.85 17.77
CA ALA A 3 -13.32 13.16 16.48
C ALA A 3 -13.79 14.09 15.34
N ALA A 4 -14.57 15.14 15.63
CA ALA A 4 -14.97 16.11 14.61
C ALA A 4 -13.80 17.03 14.23
N HIS A 5 -12.98 17.43 15.21
CA HIS A 5 -11.79 18.24 14.96
C HIS A 5 -10.74 17.46 14.17
N GLN A 6 -10.46 16.20 14.54
CA GLN A 6 -9.52 15.34 13.82
C GLN A 6 -9.94 15.11 12.36
N ARG A 7 -11.24 15.00 12.07
CA ARG A 7 -11.72 14.91 10.68
C ARG A 7 -11.47 16.18 9.88
N VAL A 8 -11.74 17.36 10.47
CA VAL A 8 -11.47 18.64 9.81
C VAL A 8 -9.97 18.80 9.58
N GLU A 9 -9.15 18.48 10.58
CA GLU A 9 -7.68 18.48 10.48
C GLU A 9 -7.19 17.59 9.33
N ALA A 10 -7.66 16.34 9.26
CA ALA A 10 -7.28 15.41 8.20
C ALA A 10 -7.68 15.90 6.80
N ILE A 11 -8.90 16.43 6.63
CA ILE A 11 -9.35 16.98 5.34
C ILE A 11 -8.52 18.20 4.93
N VAL A 12 -8.27 19.14 5.84
CA VAL A 12 -7.46 20.32 5.53
C VAL A 12 -6.04 19.91 5.14
N ALA A 13 -5.46 18.94 5.84
CA ALA A 13 -4.14 18.40 5.51
C ALA A 13 -4.12 17.70 4.15
N HIS A 14 -5.15 16.90 3.84
CA HIS A 14 -5.32 16.22 2.56
C HIS A 14 -5.29 17.23 1.40
N GLU A 15 -6.15 18.24 1.45
CA GLU A 15 -6.22 19.27 0.41
C GLU A 15 -4.92 20.09 0.32
N TYR A 16 -4.26 20.35 1.45
CA TYR A 16 -2.95 21.00 1.46
C TYR A 16 -1.87 20.13 0.79
N PHE A 17 -1.87 18.82 1.03
CA PHE A 17 -0.88 17.91 0.45
C PHE A 17 -1.05 17.72 -1.05
N HIS A 18 -2.28 17.81 -1.57
CA HIS A 18 -2.53 17.86 -3.01
C HIS A 18 -1.78 18.98 -3.73
N ASN A 19 -1.39 20.05 -3.04
CA ASN A 19 -0.56 21.10 -3.65
C ASN A 19 0.70 20.52 -4.32
N TRP A 20 1.29 19.45 -3.77
CA TRP A 20 2.39 18.72 -4.41
C TRP A 20 1.94 17.44 -5.09
N SER A 21 1.25 16.53 -4.37
CA SER A 21 0.80 15.23 -4.88
C SER A 21 -0.60 15.32 -5.51
N GLY A 22 -0.73 16.12 -6.56
CA GLY A 22 -1.98 16.29 -7.30
C GLY A 22 -2.03 17.53 -8.20
N ASN A 23 -1.43 18.63 -7.74
CA ASN A 23 -1.40 19.91 -8.46
C ASN A 23 -0.07 20.14 -9.18
N ARG A 24 1.05 20.22 -8.44
CA ARG A 24 2.40 20.41 -9.04
C ARG A 24 2.78 19.23 -9.93
N VAL A 25 2.46 18.02 -9.49
CA VAL A 25 2.48 16.82 -10.33
C VAL A 25 1.07 16.26 -10.38
N THR A 26 0.48 16.21 -11.57
CA THR A 26 -0.93 15.84 -11.75
C THR A 26 -1.09 14.54 -12.55
N CYS A 27 -2.32 14.06 -12.70
CA CYS A 27 -2.61 12.82 -13.43
C CYS A 27 -2.62 13.06 -14.94
N ARG A 28 -1.86 12.28 -15.71
CA ARG A 28 -1.89 12.30 -17.19
C ARG A 28 -3.28 12.01 -17.75
N ASP A 29 -3.97 11.07 -17.12
CA ASP A 29 -5.32 10.64 -17.46
C ASP A 29 -6.04 10.14 -16.19
N TRP A 30 -7.36 10.01 -16.25
CA TRP A 30 -8.17 9.69 -15.07
C TRP A 30 -7.95 8.28 -14.51
N PHE A 31 -7.37 7.35 -15.29
CA PHE A 31 -7.00 6.04 -14.77
C PHE A 31 -5.89 6.15 -13.71
N GLN A 32 -5.08 7.20 -13.77
CA GLN A 32 -4.00 7.45 -12.81
C GLN A 32 -4.51 8.05 -11.48
N LEU A 33 -5.83 8.14 -11.24
CA LEU A 33 -6.36 8.84 -10.07
C LEU A 33 -5.75 8.35 -8.74
N SER A 34 -5.47 7.05 -8.60
CA SER A 34 -4.83 6.50 -7.38
C SER A 34 -3.41 7.03 -7.13
N LEU A 35 -2.70 7.52 -8.16
CA LEU A 35 -1.42 8.23 -7.96
C LEU A 35 -1.62 9.49 -7.11
N LYS A 36 -2.60 10.31 -7.48
CA LYS A 36 -2.95 11.54 -6.76
C LYS A 36 -3.56 11.20 -5.41
N GLU A 37 -4.59 10.36 -5.42
CA GLU A 37 -5.44 10.12 -4.26
C GLU A 37 -4.78 9.18 -3.26
N GLY A 38 -4.34 8.00 -3.69
CA GLY A 38 -3.67 7.04 -2.81
C GLY A 38 -2.42 7.61 -2.15
N PHE A 39 -1.59 8.35 -2.89
CA PHE A 39 -0.41 8.99 -2.29
C PHE A 39 -0.79 10.12 -1.31
N THR A 40 -1.84 10.88 -1.60
CA THR A 40 -2.26 11.97 -0.71
C THR A 40 -2.94 11.44 0.55
N VAL A 41 -3.77 10.40 0.43
CA VAL A 41 -4.35 9.67 1.57
C VAL A 41 -3.25 9.10 2.46
N TYR A 42 -2.20 8.52 1.87
CA TYR A 42 -1.04 8.05 2.65
C TYR A 42 -0.38 9.19 3.45
N ARG A 43 -0.27 10.38 2.86
CA ARG A 43 0.32 11.56 3.52
C ARG A 43 -0.57 12.13 4.61
N ASP A 44 -1.88 12.23 4.41
CA ASP A 44 -2.80 12.69 5.45
C ASP A 44 -2.90 11.71 6.61
N ALA A 45 -2.78 10.40 6.33
CA ALA A 45 -2.75 9.37 7.35
C ALA A 45 -1.48 9.49 8.20
N GLY A 46 -0.33 9.71 7.56
CA GLY A 46 0.94 10.00 8.25
C GLY A 46 0.86 11.26 9.11
N PHE A 47 0.34 12.36 8.57
CA PHE A 47 0.13 13.59 9.34
C PHE A 47 -0.80 13.38 10.54
N SER A 48 -1.94 12.72 10.34
CA SER A 48 -2.89 12.43 11.41
C SER A 48 -2.27 11.56 12.50
N ALA A 49 -1.43 10.59 12.12
CA ALA A 49 -0.68 9.74 13.02
C ALA A 49 0.34 10.53 13.86
N ASP A 50 1.09 11.45 13.23
CA ASP A 50 2.10 12.29 13.88
C ASP A 50 1.48 13.31 14.85
N MET A 51 0.34 13.89 14.47
CA MET A 51 -0.36 14.92 15.27
C MET A 51 -1.17 14.33 16.43
N ASN A 52 -1.59 13.08 16.31
CA ASN A 52 -2.49 12.44 17.26
C ASN A 52 -1.90 11.15 17.82
N SER A 53 -2.34 9.99 17.31
CA SER A 53 -1.86 8.68 17.73
C SER A 53 -1.73 7.77 16.53
N ALA A 54 -0.48 7.43 16.20
CA ALA A 54 -0.16 6.51 15.13
C ALA A 54 -0.88 5.16 15.26
N THR A 55 -0.92 4.60 16.48
CA THR A 55 -1.60 3.32 16.74
C THR A 55 -3.11 3.41 16.48
N VAL A 56 -3.77 4.45 16.99
CA VAL A 56 -5.22 4.62 16.81
C VAL A 56 -5.56 4.86 15.35
N LYS A 57 -4.81 5.74 14.66
CA LYS A 57 -5.01 6.00 13.22
C LYS A 57 -4.85 4.73 12.41
N ARG A 58 -3.79 3.93 12.66
CA ARG A 58 -3.59 2.67 11.94
C ARG A 58 -4.71 1.67 12.18
N ILE A 59 -5.21 1.55 13.41
CA ILE A 59 -6.35 0.68 13.72
C ILE A 59 -7.60 1.12 12.97
N GLN A 60 -7.88 2.43 12.93
CA GLN A 60 -9.03 2.98 12.23
C GLN A 60 -8.97 2.70 10.72
N ASP A 61 -7.82 2.95 10.09
CA ASP A 61 -7.62 2.73 8.65
C ASP A 61 -7.77 1.25 8.29
N VAL A 62 -7.15 0.35 9.05
CA VAL A 62 -7.27 -1.10 8.83
C VAL A 62 -8.70 -1.58 9.03
N ALA A 63 -9.39 -1.08 10.07
CA ALA A 63 -10.79 -1.44 10.31
C ALA A 63 -11.68 -0.97 9.16
N TYR A 64 -11.45 0.24 8.65
CA TYR A 64 -12.19 0.80 7.52
C TYR A 64 -11.95 0.00 6.23
N LEU A 65 -10.69 -0.29 5.91
CA LEU A 65 -10.27 -1.11 4.76
C LEU A 65 -10.93 -2.51 4.79
N ARG A 66 -10.83 -3.21 5.93
CA ARG A 66 -11.39 -4.56 6.08
C ARG A 66 -12.91 -4.61 6.00
N THR A 67 -13.59 -3.55 6.48
CA THR A 67 -15.05 -3.52 6.55
C THR A 67 -15.66 -3.11 5.22
N HIS A 68 -15.09 -2.10 4.57
CA HIS A 68 -15.71 -1.47 3.40
C HIS A 68 -14.95 -1.77 2.11
N GLN A 69 -13.63 -1.59 2.09
CA GLN A 69 -12.85 -1.79 0.86
C GLN A 69 -12.80 -3.27 0.45
N PHE A 70 -12.65 -4.20 1.39
CA PHE A 70 -12.69 -5.64 1.06
C PHE A 70 -14.06 -6.08 0.52
N ALA A 71 -15.15 -5.44 0.97
CA ALA A 71 -16.48 -5.71 0.44
C ALA A 71 -16.63 -5.19 -0.99
N GLU A 72 -16.06 -4.01 -1.29
CA GLU A 72 -15.98 -3.47 -2.65
C GLU A 72 -15.17 -4.37 -3.60
N ASP A 73 -13.98 -4.82 -3.16
CA ASP A 73 -13.08 -5.72 -3.91
C ASP A 73 -13.67 -7.13 -4.14
N ALA A 74 -14.64 -7.55 -3.33
CA ALA A 74 -15.36 -8.81 -3.48
C ALA A 74 -16.67 -8.66 -4.30
N GLY A 75 -17.07 -7.42 -4.60
CA GLY A 75 -18.32 -7.09 -5.25
C GLY A 75 -18.23 -7.05 -6.78
N PRO A 76 -19.38 -6.81 -7.46
CA PRO A 76 -19.43 -6.65 -8.92
C PRO A 76 -18.70 -5.40 -9.42
N MET A 77 -18.39 -4.46 -8.52
CA MET A 77 -17.67 -3.22 -8.80
C MET A 77 -16.16 -3.34 -8.58
N ALA A 78 -15.63 -4.54 -8.28
CA ALA A 78 -14.21 -4.71 -8.01
C ALA A 78 -13.35 -4.30 -9.21
N HIS A 79 -12.33 -3.49 -8.95
CA HIS A 79 -11.37 -3.00 -9.95
C HIS A 79 -9.98 -2.88 -9.32
N ALA A 80 -8.93 -2.75 -10.13
CA ALA A 80 -7.59 -2.47 -9.61
C ALA A 80 -7.48 -1.00 -9.15
N VAL A 81 -6.46 -0.66 -8.36
CA VAL A 81 -6.27 0.74 -7.92
C VAL A 81 -5.98 1.68 -9.10
N ARG A 82 -5.45 1.16 -10.22
CA ARG A 82 -5.47 1.80 -11.54
C ARG A 82 -6.46 1.04 -12.43
N PRO A 83 -7.70 1.51 -12.59
CA PRO A 83 -8.72 0.82 -13.39
C PRO A 83 -8.34 0.76 -14.88
N ASP A 84 -8.82 -0.27 -15.59
CA ASP A 84 -8.54 -0.46 -17.02
C ASP A 84 -9.59 0.21 -17.94
N SER A 85 -10.79 0.49 -17.43
CA SER A 85 -11.86 1.18 -18.16
C SER A 85 -12.84 1.89 -17.22
N PHE A 86 -13.59 2.88 -17.73
CA PHE A 86 -14.71 3.50 -17.03
C PHE A 86 -15.81 3.93 -18.00
N ILE A 87 -17.00 4.14 -17.45
CA ILE A 87 -18.15 4.76 -18.14
C ILE A 87 -18.26 6.23 -17.75
N GLU A 88 -18.19 6.53 -16.44
CA GLU A 88 -18.16 7.89 -15.90
C GLU A 88 -17.00 8.05 -14.91
N ILE A 89 -16.38 9.23 -14.89
CA ILE A 89 -15.23 9.54 -14.02
C ILE A 89 -15.62 9.48 -12.53
N SER A 90 -16.87 9.84 -12.21
CA SER A 90 -17.45 9.73 -10.87
C SER A 90 -17.33 8.32 -10.29
N ASN A 91 -17.25 7.29 -11.13
CA ASN A 91 -17.09 5.89 -10.71
C ASN A 91 -15.67 5.56 -10.19
N PHE A 92 -14.72 6.50 -10.22
CA PHE A 92 -13.36 6.32 -9.68
C PHE A 92 -13.15 6.88 -8.28
N TYR A 93 -14.15 7.56 -7.71
CA TYR A 93 -14.12 8.00 -6.32
C TYR A 93 -14.53 6.84 -5.40
N THR A 94 -13.66 5.83 -5.32
CA THR A 94 -13.92 4.57 -4.62
C THR A 94 -12.91 4.31 -3.52
N LEU A 95 -13.28 3.42 -2.59
CA LEU A 95 -12.39 3.01 -1.50
C LEU A 95 -11.14 2.30 -2.03
N THR A 96 -11.26 1.63 -3.18
CA THR A 96 -10.14 0.98 -3.84
C THR A 96 -9.11 1.98 -4.38
N VAL A 97 -9.54 3.09 -4.98
CA VAL A 97 -8.61 4.11 -5.50
C VAL A 97 -7.92 4.88 -4.37
N TYR A 98 -8.66 5.20 -3.31
CA TYR A 98 -8.21 6.01 -2.18
C TYR A 98 -7.51 5.16 -1.10
N GLU A 99 -8.28 4.32 -0.41
CA GLU A 99 -7.82 3.60 0.78
C GLU A 99 -6.85 2.47 0.42
N LYS A 100 -7.22 1.60 -0.53
CA LYS A 100 -6.28 0.56 -1.01
C LYS A 100 -5.10 1.16 -1.76
N GLY A 101 -5.30 2.27 -2.49
CA GLY A 101 -4.22 3.05 -3.08
C GLY A 101 -3.20 3.53 -2.04
N SER A 102 -3.67 4.04 -0.90
CA SER A 102 -2.84 4.41 0.25
C SER A 102 -2.06 3.23 0.82
N GLU A 103 -2.70 2.07 0.99
CA GLU A 103 -2.00 0.85 1.45
C GLU A 103 -0.93 0.38 0.45
N VAL A 104 -1.15 0.54 -0.86
CA VAL A 104 -0.13 0.24 -1.89
C VAL A 104 1.07 1.18 -1.76
N VAL A 105 0.85 2.47 -1.49
CA VAL A 105 1.93 3.41 -1.20
C VAL A 105 2.63 3.05 0.12
N GLY A 106 1.87 2.65 1.15
CA GLY A 106 2.40 2.17 2.42
C GLY A 106 3.29 0.94 2.27
N MET A 107 2.94 0.00 1.38
CA MET A 107 3.79 -1.15 1.06
C MET A 107 5.12 -0.75 0.41
N LEU A 108 5.14 0.28 -0.45
CA LEU A 108 6.40 0.83 -0.98
C LEU A 108 7.25 1.41 0.15
N HIS A 109 6.64 2.15 1.07
CA HIS A 109 7.34 2.67 2.23
C HIS A 109 7.94 1.55 3.09
N THR A 110 7.18 0.47 3.35
CA THR A 110 7.69 -0.70 4.09
C THR A 110 8.86 -1.37 3.38
N LEU A 111 8.79 -1.55 2.05
CA LEU A 111 9.86 -2.22 1.28
C LEU A 111 11.14 -1.38 1.19
N LEU A 112 11.01 -0.05 1.06
CA LEU A 112 12.14 0.86 0.85
C LEU A 112 12.69 1.46 2.15
N GLY A 113 11.91 1.37 3.24
CA GLY A 113 12.14 2.11 4.47
C GLY A 113 11.94 3.62 4.30
N ALA A 114 11.92 4.34 5.42
CA ALA A 114 11.65 5.78 5.44
C ALA A 114 12.64 6.59 4.58
N GLN A 115 13.94 6.27 4.66
CA GLN A 115 14.97 6.97 3.87
C GLN A 115 14.84 6.69 2.37
N GLY A 116 14.61 5.44 1.98
CA GLY A 116 14.49 5.07 0.58
C GLY A 116 13.21 5.61 -0.07
N PHE A 117 12.10 5.56 0.67
CA PHE A 117 10.84 6.18 0.24
C PHE A 117 10.96 7.70 0.10
N ARG A 118 11.65 8.36 1.05
CA ARG A 118 11.90 9.80 0.97
C ARG A 118 12.72 10.15 -0.27
N LYS A 119 13.83 9.43 -0.51
CA LYS A 119 14.69 9.62 -1.67
C LYS A 119 13.93 9.43 -2.99
N GLY A 120 13.07 8.41 -3.06
CA GLY A 120 12.21 8.16 -4.23
C GLY A 120 11.17 9.25 -4.44
N SER A 121 10.57 9.77 -3.35
CA SER A 121 9.64 10.90 -3.42
C SER A 121 10.32 12.19 -3.89
N ASP A 122 11.52 12.49 -3.39
CA ASP A 122 12.30 13.65 -3.82
C ASP A 122 12.63 13.55 -5.31
N LEU A 123 13.10 12.39 -5.79
CA LEU A 123 13.37 12.15 -7.20
C LEU A 123 12.11 12.23 -8.08
N TYR A 124 10.97 11.75 -7.58
CA TYR A 124 9.68 11.87 -8.27
C TYR A 124 9.31 13.33 -8.53
N PHE A 125 9.38 14.18 -7.50
CA PHE A 125 9.08 15.59 -7.65
C PHE A 125 10.14 16.32 -8.48
N GLU A 126 11.43 15.99 -8.36
CA GLU A 126 12.49 16.56 -9.18
C GLU A 126 12.24 16.32 -10.69
N ARG A 127 11.82 15.11 -11.06
CA ARG A 127 11.60 14.74 -12.47
C ARG A 127 10.32 15.29 -13.07
N HIS A 128 9.27 15.42 -12.25
CA HIS A 128 7.90 15.55 -12.74
C HIS A 128 7.18 16.82 -12.31
N ASP A 129 7.84 17.72 -11.60
CA ASP A 129 7.26 19.03 -11.28
C ASP A 129 6.79 19.78 -12.54
N GLY A 130 5.53 20.22 -12.53
CA GLY A 130 4.85 20.86 -13.65
C GLY A 130 4.34 19.89 -14.73
N GLN A 131 4.33 18.59 -14.48
CA GLN A 131 3.92 17.56 -15.45
C GLN A 131 2.66 16.80 -15.02
N ALA A 132 1.97 16.24 -16.01
CA ALA A 132 0.92 15.25 -15.84
C ALA A 132 1.52 13.85 -16.10
N VAL A 133 1.51 12.97 -15.11
CA VAL A 133 2.28 11.70 -15.11
C VAL A 133 1.40 10.49 -14.76
N THR A 134 2.02 9.30 -14.75
CA THR A 134 1.37 8.01 -14.49
C THR A 134 1.81 7.36 -13.19
N CYS A 135 1.06 6.35 -12.74
CA CYS A 135 1.49 5.52 -11.62
C CYS A 135 2.85 4.85 -11.89
N ASP A 136 3.14 4.51 -13.15
CA ASP A 136 4.40 3.86 -13.52
C ASP A 136 5.60 4.82 -13.37
N ASP A 137 5.41 6.12 -13.59
CA ASP A 137 6.44 7.15 -13.37
C ASP A 137 6.79 7.27 -11.88
N PHE A 138 5.79 7.22 -11.00
CA PHE A 138 5.99 7.20 -9.55
C PHE A 138 6.77 5.97 -9.10
N ILE A 139 6.37 4.78 -9.56
CA ILE A 139 7.12 3.54 -9.26
C ILE A 139 8.54 3.62 -9.83
N LYS A 140 8.72 4.16 -11.03
CA LYS A 140 10.04 4.28 -11.65
C LYS A 140 10.97 5.21 -10.87
N ALA A 141 10.46 6.32 -10.32
CA ALA A 141 11.24 7.18 -9.43
C ALA A 141 11.64 6.44 -8.13
N MET A 142 10.74 5.64 -7.56
CA MET A 142 11.04 4.79 -6.40
C MET A 142 12.11 3.73 -6.70
N GLU A 143 12.03 3.06 -7.85
CA GLU A 143 13.03 2.09 -8.35
C GLU A 143 14.40 2.76 -8.50
N ASP A 144 14.47 3.84 -9.28
CA ASP A 144 15.73 4.50 -9.67
C ASP A 144 16.45 5.13 -8.48
N ALA A 145 15.69 5.71 -7.54
CA ALA A 145 16.27 6.29 -6.34
C ALA A 145 16.94 5.22 -5.45
N ASN A 146 16.43 4.00 -5.45
CA ASN A 146 16.84 2.96 -4.50
C ASN A 146 17.63 1.82 -5.12
N GLY A 147 17.73 1.76 -6.45
CA GLY A 147 18.41 0.67 -7.15
C GLY A 147 17.73 -0.69 -6.95
N VAL A 148 16.40 -0.70 -6.80
CA VAL A 148 15.59 -1.91 -6.59
C VAL A 148 14.70 -2.19 -7.80
N ASP A 149 14.30 -3.45 -7.98
CA ASP A 149 13.33 -3.85 -8.99
C ASP A 149 11.92 -3.96 -8.38
N LEU A 150 11.00 -3.13 -8.86
CA LEU A 150 9.59 -3.11 -8.48
C LEU A 150 8.69 -3.61 -9.62
N THR A 151 9.25 -4.29 -10.64
CA THR A 151 8.48 -4.83 -11.77
C THR A 151 7.35 -5.73 -11.31
N GLN A 152 7.60 -6.65 -10.38
CA GLN A 152 6.54 -7.51 -9.83
C GLN A 152 5.55 -6.72 -8.96
N PHE A 153 6.01 -5.68 -8.26
CA PHE A 153 5.18 -4.84 -7.41
C PHE A 153 4.09 -4.11 -8.21
N LYS A 154 4.36 -3.76 -9.47
CA LYS A 154 3.39 -3.11 -10.38
C LYS A 154 2.09 -3.91 -10.57
N ARG A 155 2.07 -5.22 -10.25
CA ARG A 155 0.84 -6.03 -10.19
C ARG A 155 -0.23 -5.49 -9.24
N TRP A 156 0.16 -4.75 -8.20
CA TRP A 156 -0.79 -4.07 -7.31
C TRP A 156 -1.62 -3.00 -8.02
N TYR A 157 -1.09 -2.40 -9.10
CA TYR A 157 -1.81 -1.41 -9.89
C TYR A 157 -2.73 -2.03 -10.94
N SER A 158 -2.50 -3.27 -11.36
CA SER A 158 -3.26 -3.90 -12.46
C SER A 158 -4.17 -5.04 -12.03
N GLN A 159 -4.06 -5.55 -10.80
CA GLN A 159 -4.89 -6.67 -10.33
C GLN A 159 -5.90 -6.22 -9.27
N ALA A 160 -7.18 -6.46 -9.56
CA ALA A 160 -8.29 -6.24 -8.64
C ALA A 160 -8.37 -7.34 -7.57
N GLY A 161 -9.13 -7.08 -6.50
CA GLY A 161 -9.45 -8.07 -5.47
C GLY A 161 -8.45 -8.09 -4.31
N THR A 162 -8.84 -8.81 -3.27
CA THR A 162 -8.07 -8.94 -2.03
C THR A 162 -7.30 -10.26 -2.03
N PRO A 163 -5.94 -10.24 -2.04
CA PRO A 163 -5.15 -11.46 -1.95
C PRO A 163 -5.33 -12.12 -0.58
N ARG A 164 -5.29 -13.46 -0.58
CA ARG A 164 -5.34 -14.29 0.61
C ARG A 164 -3.95 -14.88 0.84
N LEU A 165 -3.40 -14.64 2.03
CA LEU A 165 -2.14 -15.20 2.46
C LEU A 165 -2.40 -16.30 3.50
N ALA A 166 -2.23 -17.55 3.11
CA ALA A 166 -2.26 -18.69 4.02
C ALA A 166 -0.86 -18.93 4.59
N VAL A 167 -0.78 -19.08 5.91
CA VAL A 167 0.46 -19.33 6.63
C VAL A 167 0.35 -20.66 7.35
N SER A 168 1.33 -21.53 7.15
CA SER A 168 1.50 -22.75 7.94
C SER A 168 2.85 -22.74 8.62
N GLU A 169 2.88 -23.18 9.87
CA GLU A 169 4.06 -23.14 10.72
C GLU A 169 4.53 -24.54 11.14
N SER A 170 5.82 -24.66 11.46
CA SER A 170 6.38 -25.84 12.10
C SER A 170 7.61 -25.44 12.91
N TYR A 171 7.82 -26.10 14.06
CA TYR A 171 9.00 -25.89 14.90
C TYR A 171 9.74 -27.21 15.10
N ASP A 172 11.03 -27.23 14.77
CA ASP A 172 11.94 -28.31 15.10
C ASP A 172 12.68 -27.95 16.40
N ALA A 173 12.37 -28.64 17.49
CA ALA A 173 12.98 -28.39 18.79
C ALA A 173 14.45 -28.84 18.88
N ALA A 174 14.85 -29.86 18.13
CA ALA A 174 16.23 -30.35 18.12
C ALA A 174 17.14 -29.38 17.34
N ALA A 175 16.67 -28.92 16.17
CA ALA A 175 17.36 -27.95 15.34
C ALA A 175 17.12 -26.49 15.77
N LYS A 176 16.23 -26.25 16.75
CA LYS A 176 15.77 -24.93 17.19
C LYS A 176 15.38 -24.01 16.02
N THR A 177 14.66 -24.58 15.05
CA THR A 177 14.32 -23.90 13.80
C THR A 177 12.82 -23.75 13.69
N TYR A 178 12.36 -22.50 13.59
CA TYR A 178 10.97 -22.16 13.31
C TYR A 178 10.81 -21.88 11.82
N ARG A 179 9.85 -22.55 11.17
CA ARG A 179 9.59 -22.45 9.74
C ARG A 179 8.18 -21.95 9.50
N LEU A 180 8.08 -20.82 8.82
CA LEU A 180 6.85 -20.30 8.24
C LEU A 180 6.81 -20.60 6.75
N THR A 181 5.70 -21.15 6.26
CA THR A 181 5.44 -21.35 4.83
C THR A 181 4.26 -20.49 4.43
N PHE A 182 4.50 -19.57 3.50
CA PHE A 182 3.49 -18.66 2.96
C PHE A 182 2.98 -19.17 1.61
N ARG A 183 1.66 -19.18 1.44
CA ARG A 183 0.99 -19.45 0.17
C ARG A 183 0.02 -18.32 -0.12
N GLN A 184 0.16 -17.67 -1.26
CA GLN A 184 -0.75 -16.60 -1.67
C GLN A 184 -1.67 -17.06 -2.80
N SER A 185 -2.88 -16.53 -2.81
CA SER A 185 -3.84 -16.63 -3.91
C SER A 185 -4.69 -15.37 -3.98
N CYS A 186 -5.39 -15.16 -5.09
CA CYS A 186 -6.38 -14.09 -5.21
C CYS A 186 -7.62 -14.66 -5.90
N PRO A 187 -8.82 -14.49 -5.32
CA PRO A 187 -10.06 -14.92 -5.96
C PRO A 187 -10.29 -14.24 -7.31
N THR A 188 -11.10 -14.87 -8.17
CA THR A 188 -11.65 -14.27 -9.39
C THR A 188 -12.40 -12.97 -9.05
N THR A 189 -12.21 -11.96 -9.88
CA THR A 189 -13.01 -10.72 -9.88
C THR A 189 -13.62 -10.50 -11.28
N PRO A 190 -14.63 -9.62 -11.43
CA PRO A 190 -15.13 -9.23 -12.76
C PRO A 190 -13.98 -8.83 -13.69
N GLY A 191 -13.99 -9.36 -14.92
CA GLY A 191 -12.95 -9.10 -15.92
C GLY A 191 -11.58 -9.74 -15.66
N GLN A 192 -11.33 -10.35 -14.49
CA GLN A 192 -10.05 -10.97 -14.14
C GLN A 192 -10.26 -12.35 -13.49
N PRO A 193 -10.38 -13.43 -14.30
CA PRO A 193 -10.54 -14.79 -13.81
C PRO A 193 -9.31 -15.26 -13.02
N GLY A 194 -9.53 -16.19 -12.09
CA GLY A 194 -8.51 -16.62 -11.12
C GLY A 194 -7.25 -17.24 -11.75
N ASP A 195 -7.36 -17.84 -12.93
CA ASP A 195 -6.22 -18.38 -13.69
C ASP A 195 -5.33 -17.28 -14.31
N GLN A 196 -5.83 -16.04 -14.42
CA GLN A 196 -5.07 -14.87 -14.86
C GLN A 196 -4.45 -14.08 -13.69
N LYS A 197 -4.84 -14.38 -12.43
CA LYS A 197 -4.28 -13.71 -11.25
C LYS A 197 -2.84 -14.16 -11.02
N GLN A 198 -1.92 -13.22 -10.97
CA GLN A 198 -0.50 -13.46 -10.71
C GLN A 198 -0.14 -13.16 -9.25
N PRO A 199 0.92 -13.79 -8.70
CA PRO A 199 1.40 -13.52 -7.35
C PRO A 199 1.84 -12.06 -7.14
N PHE A 200 1.39 -11.44 -6.07
CA PHE A 200 1.81 -10.11 -5.63
C PHE A 200 3.14 -10.15 -4.87
N VAL A 201 3.82 -9.00 -4.81
CA VAL A 201 4.83 -8.75 -3.78
C VAL A 201 4.08 -8.30 -2.53
N ILE A 202 4.05 -9.13 -1.48
CA ILE A 202 3.37 -8.84 -0.22
C ILE A 202 4.45 -8.65 0.85
N PRO A 203 4.71 -7.43 1.35
CA PRO A 203 5.59 -7.22 2.49
C PRO A 203 4.98 -7.87 3.74
N VAL A 204 5.76 -8.68 4.45
CA VAL A 204 5.33 -9.35 5.68
C VAL A 204 6.30 -8.97 6.80
N GLU A 205 5.85 -8.07 7.68
CA GLU A 205 6.56 -7.76 8.91
C GLU A 205 6.22 -8.80 9.98
N LEU A 206 7.24 -9.32 10.66
CA LEU A 206 7.12 -10.40 11.62
C LEU A 206 7.86 -10.04 12.91
N GLY A 207 7.26 -10.41 14.04
CA GLY A 207 7.93 -10.48 15.34
C GLY A 207 7.78 -11.88 15.92
N LEU A 208 8.83 -12.41 16.53
CA LEU A 208 8.78 -13.67 17.28
C LEU A 208 8.79 -13.36 18.76
N LEU A 209 7.89 -14.01 19.51
CA LEU A 209 7.80 -13.85 20.96
C LEU A 209 8.00 -15.20 21.66
N ASP A 210 8.71 -15.19 22.78
CA ASP A 210 8.82 -16.35 23.65
C ASP A 210 7.57 -16.53 24.51
N SER A 211 7.54 -17.60 25.32
CA SER A 211 6.41 -17.92 26.19
C SER A 211 6.16 -16.90 27.32
N LYS A 212 7.07 -15.94 27.52
CA LYS A 212 6.95 -14.85 28.49
C LYS A 212 6.62 -13.51 27.81
N GLY A 213 6.47 -13.50 26.48
CA GLY A 213 6.24 -12.29 25.70
C GLY A 213 7.51 -11.47 25.43
N GLY A 214 8.69 -12.04 25.66
CA GLY A 214 9.96 -11.43 25.27
C GLY A 214 10.23 -11.63 23.78
N GLU A 215 10.79 -10.61 23.12
CA GLU A 215 11.16 -10.69 21.71
C GLU A 215 12.30 -11.70 21.49
N ILE A 216 12.11 -12.55 20.49
CA ILE A 216 13.14 -13.45 19.96
C ILE A 216 13.68 -12.81 18.68
N ALA A 217 15.00 -12.62 18.63
CA ALA A 217 15.65 -12.12 17.43
C ALA A 217 15.34 -13.04 16.23
N LEU A 218 14.69 -12.46 15.21
CA LEU A 218 14.48 -13.14 13.94
C LEU A 218 15.81 -13.20 13.20
N ARG A 219 16.27 -14.42 12.89
CA ARG A 219 17.44 -14.66 12.05
C ARG A 219 17.06 -15.62 10.94
N LEU A 220 17.21 -15.20 9.69
CA LEU A 220 16.97 -16.07 8.56
C LEU A 220 18.13 -17.07 8.41
N ALA A 221 17.83 -18.26 7.89
CA ALA A 221 18.81 -19.35 7.77
C ALA A 221 20.09 -18.97 6.99
N ASN A 222 20.01 -17.96 6.12
CA ASN A 222 21.09 -17.51 5.26
C ASN A 222 21.76 -16.21 5.74
N GLU A 223 21.41 -15.71 6.93
CA GLU A 223 22.04 -14.52 7.50
C GLU A 223 23.24 -14.89 8.38
N ALA A 224 24.34 -14.16 8.18
CA ALA A 224 25.53 -14.27 9.03
C ALA A 224 25.17 -13.98 10.49
N ALA A 225 25.88 -14.60 11.44
CA ALA A 225 25.73 -14.25 12.84
C ALA A 225 26.25 -12.82 13.01
N ALA A 226 25.44 -11.94 13.59
CA ALA A 226 25.89 -10.63 14.06
C ALA A 226 26.95 -10.80 15.17
#